data_AF-A0A9Q1BHP8-F1
#
_entry.id   AF-A0A9Q1BHP8-F1
#
_cell.length_a   1.000
_cell.length_b   1.000
_cell.length_c   1.000
_cell.angle_alpha   90.00
_cell.angle_beta   90.00
_cell.angle_gamma   90.00
#
_symmetry.space_group_name_H-M   'P 1'
#
loop_
_entity.id
_entity.type
_entity.pdbx_description
1 polymer ?
#
loop_
_entity_poly.entity_id
_entity_poly.type
_entity_poly.pdbx_seq_one_letter_code
_entity_poly.pdbx_strand_id
1 'polypeptide(L)'
;MQHFTCNNIMCGDFNFVFDLNLDTIGGQQRTNFRARSDCLRLMATYNLVDIWRERHPMTKSFTWSSNILLGLHCRLDFFLISHHLSHVVNNLSQSLAIQSDHSMIFISCEMSSEKRGPGYWKLNNSLLNDSNYINLITKLIVETSENQNGEEPSSLWEFLKFKIRKVSINYSKCKARERRSEKML
;
A
#
# COMPACT_ATOMS: atom_id res chain seq x y z
N MET A 1 -5.22 -13.85 -25.26
CA MET A 1 -5.66 -13.95 -23.85
C MET A 1 -4.58 -13.29 -23.01
N GLN A 2 -4.77 -12.02 -22.63
CA GLN A 2 -3.78 -11.28 -21.85
C GLN A 2 -3.84 -11.83 -20.43
N HIS A 3 -2.89 -12.70 -20.06
CA HIS A 3 -2.73 -13.07 -18.66
C HIS A 3 -2.42 -11.77 -17.91
N PHE A 4 -3.32 -11.32 -17.06
CA PHE A 4 -2.98 -10.38 -16.02
C PHE A 4 -2.00 -11.11 -15.09
N THR A 5 -0.71 -11.09 -15.42
CA THR A 5 0.34 -11.45 -14.48
C THR A 5 0.26 -10.41 -13.38
N CYS A 6 -0.34 -10.78 -12.26
CA CYS A 6 -0.43 -9.89 -11.10
C CYS A 6 1.00 -9.69 -10.58
N ASN A 7 1.60 -8.55 -10.91
CA ASN A 7 2.87 -8.11 -10.35
C ASN A 7 2.62 -7.70 -8.90
N ASN A 8 2.74 -8.67 -7.99
CA ASN A 8 2.44 -8.44 -6.57
C ASN A 8 3.72 -8.08 -5.82
N ILE A 9 3.63 -6.99 -5.06
CA ILE A 9 4.62 -6.60 -4.05
C ILE A 9 3.83 -6.41 -2.76
N MET A 10 4.16 -7.20 -1.73
CA MET A 10 3.62 -7.06 -0.39
C MET A 10 4.76 -6.64 0.53
N CYS A 11 4.56 -5.57 1.29
CA CYS A 11 5.60 -5.04 2.16
C CYS A 11 5.03 -4.43 3.44
N GLY A 12 5.82 -4.46 4.51
CA GLY A 12 5.48 -3.84 5.79
C GLY A 12 6.06 -4.63 6.97
N ASP A 13 5.60 -4.27 8.16
CA ASP A 13 5.86 -5.00 9.41
C ASP A 13 4.85 -6.14 9.57
N PHE A 14 5.35 -7.38 9.53
CA PHE A 14 4.54 -8.59 9.63
C PHE A 14 4.38 -9.07 11.08
N ASN A 15 5.14 -8.52 12.04
CA ASN A 15 5.16 -8.94 13.45
C ASN A 15 5.42 -10.45 13.67
N PHE A 16 6.11 -11.10 12.74
CA PHE A 16 6.66 -12.45 12.90
C PHE A 16 7.97 -12.58 12.12
N VAL A 17 8.67 -13.71 12.30
CA VAL A 17 9.91 -14.02 11.59
C VAL A 17 9.78 -15.30 10.77
N PHE A 18 10.48 -15.41 9.64
CA PHE A 18 10.46 -16.64 8.84
C PHE A 18 11.43 -17.68 9.42
N ASP A 19 12.69 -17.29 9.64
CA ASP A 19 13.75 -18.15 10.15
C ASP A 19 14.22 -17.66 11.52
N LEU A 20 13.97 -18.44 12.57
CA LEU A 20 14.36 -18.06 13.94
C LEU A 20 15.88 -17.89 14.10
N ASN A 21 16.70 -18.65 13.37
CA ASN A 21 18.16 -18.60 13.50
C ASN A 21 18.77 -17.37 12.81
N LEU A 22 18.18 -16.97 11.68
CA LEU A 22 18.70 -15.90 10.83
C LEU A 22 18.01 -14.54 11.05
N ASP A 23 16.75 -14.55 11.47
CA ASP A 23 15.90 -13.37 11.63
C ASP A 23 15.76 -12.95 13.10
N THR A 24 16.36 -13.66 14.06
CA THR A 24 16.38 -13.25 15.47
C THR A 24 17.77 -13.30 16.09
N ILE A 25 18.00 -12.44 17.08
CA ILE A 25 19.11 -12.54 18.03
C ILE A 25 18.62 -12.13 19.42
N GLY A 26 19.10 -12.86 20.44
CA GLY A 26 18.58 -12.72 21.80
C GLY A 26 17.14 -13.21 21.94
N GLY A 27 16.56 -12.98 23.12
CA GLY A 27 15.14 -13.26 23.40
C GLY A 27 14.74 -14.75 23.34
N GLN A 28 13.43 -14.99 23.32
CA GLN A 28 12.86 -16.33 23.16
C GLN A 28 12.85 -16.71 21.68
N GLN A 29 13.26 -17.95 21.37
CA GLN A 29 13.22 -18.53 20.03
C GLN A 29 11.79 -18.93 19.64
N ARG A 30 10.92 -17.93 19.54
CA ARG A 30 9.49 -18.11 19.27
C ARG A 30 9.01 -17.07 18.27
N THR A 31 8.05 -17.46 17.45
CA THR A 31 7.35 -16.56 16.54
C THR A 31 5.86 -16.86 16.52
N ASN A 32 5.06 -16.00 15.90
CA ASN A 32 3.65 -16.27 15.65
C ASN A 32 3.51 -17.31 14.54
N PHE A 33 3.52 -18.59 14.91
CA PHE A 33 3.49 -19.72 13.97
C PHE A 33 2.27 -19.73 13.06
N ARG A 34 1.11 -19.26 13.56
CA ARG A 34 -0.12 -19.20 12.75
C ARG A 34 0.00 -18.15 11.65
N ALA A 35 0.35 -16.92 12.02
CA ALA A 35 0.54 -15.84 11.05
C ALA A 35 1.63 -16.18 10.02
N ARG A 36 2.75 -16.75 10.48
CA ARG A 36 3.83 -17.23 9.60
C ARG A 36 3.34 -18.31 8.62
N SER A 37 2.59 -19.30 9.10
CA SER A 37 2.04 -20.37 8.26
C SER A 37 1.07 -19.82 7.22
N ASP A 38 0.19 -18.91 7.63
CA ASP A 38 -0.77 -18.25 6.74
C ASP A 38 -0.06 -17.44 5.65
N CYS A 39 1.01 -16.71 6.02
CA CYS A 39 1.84 -15.99 5.06
C CYS A 39 2.59 -16.94 4.11
N LEU A 40 3.19 -18.03 4.59
CA LEU A 40 3.84 -19.03 3.74
C LEU A 40 2.87 -19.65 2.72
N ARG A 41 1.61 -19.90 3.11
CA ARG A 41 0.57 -20.35 2.16
C ARG A 41 0.24 -19.30 1.11
N LEU A 42 0.20 -18.02 1.51
CA LEU A 42 0.00 -16.90 0.59
C LEU A 42 1.18 -16.80 -0.39
N MET A 43 2.41 -16.88 0.10
CA MET A 43 3.62 -16.89 -0.73
C MET A 43 3.60 -18.03 -1.74
N ALA A 44 3.24 -19.26 -1.32
CA ALA A 44 3.11 -20.39 -2.23
C ALA A 44 2.02 -20.17 -3.30
N THR A 45 0.86 -19.64 -2.90
CA THR A 45 -0.27 -19.38 -3.80
C THR A 45 0.06 -18.36 -4.89
N TYR A 46 0.76 -17.29 -4.53
CA TYR A 46 1.06 -16.18 -5.44
C TYR A 46 2.49 -16.20 -5.98
N ASN A 47 3.23 -17.30 -5.75
CA ASN A 47 4.64 -17.45 -6.09
C ASN A 47 5.49 -16.26 -5.62
N LEU A 48 5.34 -15.87 -4.35
CA LEU A 48 6.08 -14.78 -3.74
C LEU A 48 7.36 -15.29 -3.06
N VAL A 49 8.39 -14.46 -3.09
CA VAL A 49 9.67 -14.68 -2.43
C VAL A 49 10.03 -13.49 -1.55
N ASP A 50 10.66 -13.77 -0.41
CA ASP A 50 11.34 -12.76 0.39
C ASP A 50 12.65 -12.37 -0.31
N ILE A 51 12.62 -11.24 -1.03
CA ILE A 51 13.76 -10.81 -1.85
C ILE A 51 15.02 -10.54 -1.02
N TRP A 52 14.87 -10.14 0.24
CA TRP A 52 16.01 -9.95 1.13
C TRP A 52 16.72 -11.25 1.42
N ARG A 53 15.97 -12.29 1.78
CA ARG A 53 16.54 -13.61 2.07
C ARG A 53 17.09 -14.27 0.81
N GLU A 54 16.49 -14.07 -0.36
CA GLU A 54 17.00 -14.58 -1.63
C GLU A 54 18.38 -13.98 -1.97
N ARG A 55 18.57 -12.67 -1.79
CA ARG A 55 19.85 -11.98 -2.05
C ARG A 55 20.87 -12.17 -0.93
N HIS A 56 20.42 -12.45 0.28
CA HIS A 56 21.27 -12.60 1.47
C HIS A 56 20.94 -13.89 2.27
N PRO A 57 21.21 -15.09 1.71
CA PRO A 57 20.70 -16.34 2.29
C PRO A 57 21.12 -16.57 3.74
N MET A 58 22.37 -16.26 4.08
CA MET A 58 22.95 -16.56 5.40
C MET A 58 23.14 -15.32 6.29
N THR A 59 22.79 -14.12 5.79
CA THR A 59 23.03 -12.88 6.54
C THR A 59 22.02 -12.77 7.68
N LYS A 60 22.53 -12.51 8.88
CA LYS A 60 21.73 -12.06 10.01
C LYS A 60 21.55 -10.55 9.90
N SER A 61 20.36 -10.13 9.52
CA SER A 61 19.97 -8.72 9.45
C SER A 61 18.64 -8.56 10.16
N PHE A 62 18.48 -7.47 10.90
CA PHE A 62 17.32 -7.25 11.77
C PHE A 62 16.74 -5.88 11.49
N THR A 63 15.43 -5.78 11.43
CA THR A 63 14.76 -4.51 11.15
C THR A 63 14.27 -3.87 12.42
N TRP A 64 14.01 -4.62 13.47
CA TRP A 64 13.57 -4.11 14.75
C TRP A 64 14.61 -4.41 15.84
N SER A 65 14.77 -3.45 16.76
CA SER A 65 15.57 -3.60 17.97
C SER A 65 14.81 -3.11 19.18
N SER A 66 14.84 -3.88 20.27
CA SER A 66 14.22 -3.48 21.52
C SER A 66 14.93 -2.27 22.15
N ASN A 67 14.16 -1.24 22.50
CA ASN A 67 14.64 -0.08 23.25
C ASN A 67 14.81 -0.34 24.76
N ILE A 68 14.30 -1.47 25.27
CA ILE A 68 14.26 -1.78 26.71
C ILE A 68 15.26 -2.89 27.05
N LEU A 69 15.12 -4.05 26.41
CA LEU A 69 16.03 -5.18 26.53
C LEU A 69 17.17 -5.05 25.52
N LEU A 70 18.40 -4.94 26.03
CA LEU A 70 19.61 -4.86 25.21
C LEU A 70 19.89 -6.19 24.48
N GLY A 71 20.36 -6.10 23.24
CA GLY A 71 20.77 -7.26 22.44
C GLY A 71 19.62 -8.10 21.88
N LEU A 72 18.39 -7.59 21.93
CA LEU A 72 17.23 -8.25 21.35
C LEU A 72 16.87 -7.60 20.01
N HIS A 73 17.01 -8.37 18.94
CA HIS A 73 16.79 -7.91 17.57
C HIS A 73 15.99 -8.93 16.75
N CYS A 74 15.08 -8.44 15.92
CA CYS A 74 14.26 -9.27 15.02
C CYS A 74 14.17 -8.66 13.62
N ARG A 75 14.03 -9.48 12.58
CA ARG A 75 13.64 -9.03 11.24
C ARG A 75 12.13 -9.20 11.08
N LEU A 76 11.39 -8.12 11.22
CA LEU A 76 9.93 -8.10 11.18
C LEU A 76 9.37 -7.46 9.90
N ASP A 77 10.21 -6.70 9.20
CA ASP A 77 9.84 -5.99 7.99
C ASP A 77 10.33 -6.75 6.76
N PHE A 78 9.42 -6.99 5.80
CA PHE A 78 9.72 -7.81 4.62
C PHE A 78 9.22 -7.14 3.34
N PHE A 79 9.90 -7.45 2.23
CA PHE A 79 9.39 -7.29 0.88
C PHE A 79 9.17 -8.68 0.28
N LEU A 80 7.90 -9.08 0.15
CA LEU A 80 7.49 -10.30 -0.54
C LEU A 80 7.07 -9.92 -1.96
N ILE A 81 7.86 -10.33 -2.94
CA ILE A 81 7.63 -9.98 -4.35
C ILE A 81 7.31 -11.23 -5.14
N SER A 82 6.51 -11.10 -6.21
CA SER A 82 6.37 -12.21 -7.16
C SER A 82 7.74 -12.60 -7.69
N HIS A 83 8.04 -13.90 -7.74
CA HIS A 83 9.39 -14.40 -8.03
C HIS A 83 9.96 -13.86 -9.35
N HIS A 84 9.14 -13.71 -10.39
CA HIS A 84 9.56 -13.15 -11.68
C HIS A 84 10.00 -11.67 -11.61
N LEU A 85 9.60 -10.94 -10.57
CA LEU A 85 10.07 -9.57 -10.30
C LEU A 85 11.48 -9.54 -9.71
N SER A 86 12.04 -10.66 -9.24
CA SER A 86 13.40 -10.70 -8.67
C SER A 86 14.46 -10.16 -9.64
N HIS A 87 14.25 -10.37 -10.95
CA HIS A 87 15.15 -9.91 -12.02
C HIS A 87 15.15 -8.39 -12.23
N VAL A 88 14.06 -7.70 -11.87
CA VAL A 88 13.96 -6.23 -12.04
C VAL A 88 14.37 -5.47 -10.77
N VAL A 89 14.72 -6.17 -9.69
CA VAL A 89 15.23 -5.57 -8.46
C VAL A 89 16.72 -5.27 -8.63
N ASN A 90 17.05 -3.99 -8.70
CA ASN A 90 18.42 -3.50 -8.93
C ASN A 90 19.15 -3.19 -7.62
N ASN A 91 18.43 -2.70 -6.61
CA ASN A 91 19.01 -2.33 -5.33
C ASN A 91 18.11 -2.78 -4.19
N LEU A 92 18.74 -3.29 -3.14
CA LEU A 92 18.12 -3.67 -1.89
C LEU A 92 19.05 -3.27 -0.76
N SER A 93 18.59 -2.38 0.12
CA SER A 93 19.40 -1.89 1.23
C SER A 93 18.57 -1.69 2.50
N GLN A 94 19.27 -1.61 3.62
CA GLN A 94 18.68 -1.35 4.92
C GLN A 94 19.41 -0.18 5.58
N SER A 95 18.68 0.74 6.21
CA SER A 95 19.25 1.83 6.99
C SER A 95 18.51 2.02 8.31
N LEU A 96 19.17 2.62 9.30
CA LEU A 96 18.50 3.07 10.50
C LEU A 96 17.44 4.12 10.16
N ALA A 97 16.29 4.07 10.82
CA ALA A 97 15.30 5.14 10.78
C ALA A 97 15.46 6.03 12.02
N ILE A 98 15.37 7.34 11.83
CA ILE A 98 15.47 8.32 12.92
C ILE A 98 14.19 8.21 13.78
N GLN A 99 14.35 8.12 15.10
CA GLN A 99 13.25 8.05 16.07
C GLN A 99 12.29 6.85 15.91
N SER A 100 12.78 5.74 15.36
CA SER A 100 12.04 4.47 15.31
C SER A 100 12.89 3.34 15.88
N ASP A 101 12.24 2.38 16.51
CA ASP A 101 12.80 1.08 16.86
C ASP A 101 12.89 0.13 15.64
N HIS A 102 12.35 0.55 14.50
CA HIS A 102 12.49 -0.10 13.21
C HIS A 102 13.54 0.58 12.31
N SER A 103 14.18 -0.21 11.47
CA SER A 103 15.04 0.18 10.37
C SER A 103 14.22 0.26 9.09
N MET A 104 14.60 1.17 8.20
CA MET A 104 14.01 1.26 6.87
C MET A 104 14.62 0.22 5.95
N ILE A 105 13.79 -0.45 5.16
CA ILE A 105 14.24 -1.27 4.03
C ILE A 105 13.90 -0.54 2.73
N PHE A 106 14.88 -0.41 1.85
CA PHE A 106 14.72 0.15 0.52
C PHE A 106 14.82 -0.93 -0.54
N ILE A 107 13.88 -0.90 -1.49
CA ILE A 107 13.94 -1.68 -2.71
C ILE A 107 13.86 -0.73 -3.90
N SER A 108 14.70 -0.94 -4.91
CA SER A 108 14.64 -0.23 -6.18
C SER A 108 14.39 -1.23 -7.29
N CYS A 109 13.30 -1.02 -8.04
CA CYS A 109 12.92 -1.85 -9.16
C CYS A 109 12.97 -1.04 -10.46
N GLU A 110 13.68 -1.55 -11.46
CA GLU A 110 13.69 -0.97 -12.80
C GLU A 110 12.66 -1.69 -13.66
N MET A 111 11.46 -1.12 -13.72
CA MET A 111 10.41 -1.60 -14.60
C MET A 111 10.57 -0.97 -16.00
N SER A 112 10.12 -1.68 -17.03
CA SER A 112 10.13 -1.16 -18.40
C SER A 112 9.52 0.24 -18.46
N SER A 113 10.06 1.09 -19.35
CA SER A 113 9.75 2.51 -19.49
C SER A 113 8.36 2.79 -20.07
N GLU A 114 7.32 2.21 -19.49
CA GLU A 114 5.95 2.57 -19.81
C GLU A 114 5.75 4.03 -19.45
N LYS A 115 5.17 4.80 -20.38
CA LYS A 115 4.84 6.20 -20.10
C LYS A 115 3.92 6.20 -18.89
N ARG A 116 4.35 6.87 -17.83
CA ARG A 116 3.54 7.06 -16.62
C ARG A 116 2.15 7.53 -17.05
N GLY A 117 1.15 6.72 -16.75
CA GLY A 117 -0.24 7.09 -17.02
C GLY A 117 -0.64 8.35 -16.24
N PRO A 118 -1.88 8.83 -16.40
CA PRO A 118 -2.38 10.02 -15.70
C PRO A 118 -2.37 9.92 -14.17
N GLY A 119 -2.01 8.75 -13.61
CA GLY A 119 -1.96 8.48 -12.18
C GLY A 119 -3.35 8.29 -11.58
N TYR A 120 -3.40 8.12 -10.26
CA TYR A 120 -4.67 8.10 -9.53
C TYR A 120 -5.28 9.50 -9.52
N TRP A 121 -6.58 9.58 -9.85
CA TRP A 121 -7.31 10.83 -9.66
C TRP A 121 -7.36 11.20 -8.18
N LYS A 122 -6.96 12.44 -7.87
CA LYS A 122 -7.07 13.08 -6.56
C LYS A 122 -8.05 14.25 -6.66
N LEU A 123 -8.89 14.41 -5.65
CA LEU A 123 -9.79 15.56 -5.57
C LEU A 123 -8.97 16.85 -5.50
N ASN A 124 -9.34 17.85 -6.28
CA ASN A 124 -8.78 19.19 -6.12
C ASN A 124 -9.44 19.86 -4.91
N ASN A 125 -8.67 20.06 -3.84
CA ASN A 125 -9.16 20.64 -2.58
C ASN A 125 -9.75 22.04 -2.75
N SER A 126 -9.41 22.80 -3.80
CA SER A 126 -10.05 24.09 -4.06
C SER A 126 -11.57 23.97 -4.26
N LEU A 127 -12.05 22.81 -4.68
CA LEU A 127 -13.50 22.55 -4.85
C LEU A 127 -14.23 22.54 -3.51
N LEU A 128 -13.55 22.23 -2.41
CA LEU A 128 -14.12 22.26 -1.06
C LEU A 128 -14.48 23.68 -0.61
N ASN A 129 -14.04 24.71 -1.35
CA ASN A 129 -14.39 26.11 -1.12
C ASN A 129 -15.39 26.64 -2.17
N ASP A 130 -15.82 25.82 -3.14
CA ASP A 130 -16.81 26.21 -4.15
C ASP A 130 -18.22 25.86 -3.64
N SER A 131 -19.01 26.89 -3.33
CA SER A 131 -20.37 26.71 -2.79
C SER A 131 -21.27 25.84 -3.67
N ASN A 132 -21.12 25.90 -4.99
CA ASN A 132 -21.90 25.07 -5.91
C ASN A 132 -21.52 23.59 -5.78
N TYR A 133 -20.21 23.32 -5.61
CA TYR A 133 -19.72 21.97 -5.38
C TYR A 133 -20.19 21.43 -4.02
N ILE A 134 -20.09 22.23 -2.96
CA ILE A 134 -20.54 21.85 -1.62
C ILE A 134 -22.03 21.48 -1.67
N ASN A 135 -22.87 22.35 -2.24
CA ASN A 135 -24.31 22.11 -2.35
C ASN A 135 -24.62 20.84 -3.15
N LEU A 136 -23.90 20.60 -4.25
CA LEU A 136 -24.06 19.41 -5.08
C LEU A 136 -23.74 18.12 -4.30
N ILE A 137 -22.63 18.09 -3.55
CA ILE A 137 -22.23 16.92 -2.77
C ILE A 137 -23.16 16.72 -1.57
N THR A 138 -23.55 17.78 -0.86
CA THR A 138 -24.50 17.69 0.26
C THR A 138 -25.83 17.10 -0.21
N LYS A 139 -26.38 17.59 -1.33
CA LYS A 139 -27.60 17.06 -1.92
C LYS A 139 -27.47 15.58 -2.30
N LEU A 140 -26.35 15.20 -2.92
CA LEU A 140 -26.07 13.82 -3.29
C LEU A 140 -26.00 12.87 -2.07
N ILE A 141 -25.44 13.34 -0.95
CA ILE A 141 -25.38 12.57 0.30
C ILE A 141 -26.79 12.32 0.82
N VAL A 142 -27.61 13.36 0.95
CA VAL A 142 -29.01 13.26 1.43
C VAL A 142 -29.83 12.33 0.55
N GLU A 143 -29.83 12.55 -0.76
CA GLU A 143 -30.56 11.71 -1.72
C GLU A 143 -30.09 10.25 -1.69
N THR A 144 -28.80 10.00 -1.47
CA THR A 144 -28.28 8.62 -1.40
C THR A 144 -28.67 7.94 -0.10
N SER A 145 -28.72 8.68 1.02
CA SER A 145 -29.16 8.13 2.31
C SER A 145 -30.66 7.83 2.36
N GLU A 146 -31.51 8.64 1.73
CA GLU A 146 -32.97 8.48 1.78
C GLU A 146 -33.48 7.37 0.87
N ASN A 147 -32.77 7.08 -0.23
CA ASN A 147 -33.22 6.11 -1.24
C ASN A 147 -32.82 4.65 -0.95
N GLN A 148 -32.10 4.36 0.15
CA GLN A 148 -31.49 3.05 0.43
C GLN A 148 -31.99 2.42 1.75
N ASN A 149 -33.30 2.46 1.99
CA ASN A 149 -33.91 1.81 3.16
C ASN A 149 -33.66 0.30 3.13
N GLY A 150 -32.82 -0.20 4.05
CA GLY A 150 -32.55 -1.63 4.25
C GLY A 150 -31.18 -2.12 3.78
N GLU A 151 -30.31 -1.27 3.21
CA GLU A 151 -28.92 -1.64 2.93
C GLU A 151 -28.05 -1.66 4.21
N GLU A 152 -27.05 -2.55 4.23
CA GLU A 152 -26.07 -2.61 5.30
C GLU A 152 -25.16 -1.35 5.27
N PRO A 153 -24.84 -0.72 6.42
CA PRO A 153 -24.14 0.56 6.45
C PRO A 153 -22.80 0.61 5.69
N SER A 154 -22.02 -0.47 5.70
CA SER A 154 -20.75 -0.54 4.95
C SER A 154 -20.99 -0.48 3.44
N SER A 155 -22.00 -1.20 2.95
CA SER A 155 -22.39 -1.21 1.54
C SER A 155 -22.85 0.17 1.07
N LEU A 156 -23.69 0.83 1.88
CA LEU A 156 -24.14 2.20 1.62
C LEU A 156 -22.95 3.19 1.55
N TRP A 157 -21.98 3.02 2.45
CA TRP A 157 -20.77 3.85 2.48
C TRP A 157 -19.91 3.69 1.23
N GLU A 158 -19.67 2.45 0.78
CA GLU A 158 -18.92 2.21 -0.47
C GLU A 158 -19.64 2.81 -1.68
N PHE A 159 -20.96 2.67 -1.75
CA PHE A 159 -21.77 3.23 -2.83
C PHE A 159 -21.76 4.76 -2.82
N LEU A 160 -21.86 5.37 -1.64
CA LEU A 160 -21.77 6.82 -1.48
C LEU A 160 -20.41 7.36 -1.94
N LYS A 161 -19.30 6.72 -1.51
CA LYS A 161 -17.95 7.09 -1.96
C LYS A 161 -17.82 7.01 -3.47
N PHE A 162 -18.38 5.96 -4.09
CA PHE A 162 -18.40 5.83 -5.55
C PHE A 162 -19.16 6.97 -6.23
N LYS A 163 -20.37 7.30 -5.77
CA LYS A 163 -21.19 8.41 -6.30
C LYS A 163 -20.47 9.74 -6.16
N ILE A 164 -19.95 10.06 -4.98
CA ILE A 164 -19.18 11.28 -4.71
C ILE A 164 -18.01 11.36 -5.70
N ARG A 165 -17.19 10.32 -5.80
CA ARG A 165 -16.05 10.29 -6.72
C ARG A 165 -16.47 10.59 -8.17
N LYS A 166 -17.54 9.95 -8.65
CA LYS A 166 -18.04 10.15 -10.03
C LYS A 166 -18.47 11.59 -10.28
N VAL A 167 -19.25 12.16 -9.36
CA VAL A 167 -19.75 13.54 -9.46
C VAL A 167 -18.59 14.54 -9.36
N SER A 168 -17.66 14.35 -8.43
CA SER A 168 -16.50 15.22 -8.26
C SER A 168 -15.58 15.26 -9.47
N ILE A 169 -15.34 14.11 -10.13
CA ILE A 169 -14.56 14.05 -11.37
C ILE A 169 -15.24 14.88 -12.47
N ASN A 170 -16.56 14.72 -12.63
CA ASN A 170 -17.31 15.45 -13.65
C ASN A 170 -17.33 16.96 -13.37
N TYR A 171 -17.62 17.36 -12.14
CA TYR A 171 -17.59 18.77 -11.73
C TYR A 171 -16.21 19.40 -11.96
N SER A 172 -15.14 18.70 -11.58
CA SER A 172 -13.76 19.15 -11.79
C SER A 172 -13.45 19.39 -13.28
N LYS A 173 -13.92 18.50 -14.16
CA LYS A 173 -13.72 18.62 -15.62
C LYS A 173 -14.46 19.84 -16.17
N CYS A 174 -15.71 20.06 -15.76
CA CYS A 174 -16.49 21.23 -16.18
C CYS A 174 -15.83 22.53 -15.71
N LYS A 175 -15.50 22.64 -14.42
CA LYS A 175 -14.83 23.81 -13.85
C LYS A 175 -13.48 24.11 -14.52
N ALA A 176 -12.72 23.07 -14.87
CA ALA A 176 -11.46 23.23 -15.58
C ALA A 176 -11.64 23.73 -17.02
N ARG A 177 -12.73 23.37 -17.69
CA ARG A 177 -13.07 23.88 -19.03
C ARG A 177 -13.47 25.35 -18.97
N GLU A 178 -14.35 25.71 -18.03
CA GLU A 178 -14.79 27.10 -17.79
C GLU A 178 -13.59 28.03 -17.54
N ARG A 179 -12.69 27.65 -16.64
CA ARG A 179 -11.46 28.42 -16.34
C ARG A 179 -10.52 28.57 -17.53
N ARG A 180 -10.55 27.65 -18.51
CA ARG A 180 -9.73 27.75 -19.72
C ARG A 180 -10.35 28.69 -20.74
N SER A 181 -11.67 28.64 -20.89
CA SER A 181 -12.39 29.60 -21.76
C SER A 181 -12.29 31.03 -21.24
N GLU A 182 -12.36 31.24 -19.92
CA GLU A 182 -12.22 32.57 -19.31
C GLU A 182 -10.83 33.19 -19.53
N LYS A 183 -9.79 32.37 -19.68
CA LYS A 183 -8.41 32.84 -19.92
C LYS A 183 -8.10 33.13 -21.39
N MET A 184 -9.00 32.76 -22.31
CA MET A 184 -8.86 33.02 -23.74
C MET A 184 -9.58 34.30 -24.19
N LEU A 185 -10.30 34.95 -23.27
CA LEU A 185 -10.91 36.27 -23.40
C LEU A 185 -10.00 37.31 -22.73
#